data_AF-A0A2N2XIN7-F1
#
_entry.id   AF-A0A2N2XIN7-F1
#
_cell.length_a   1.000
_cell.length_b   1.000
_cell.length_c   1.000
_cell.angle_alpha   90.00
_cell.angle_beta   90.00
_cell.angle_gamma   90.00
#
_symmetry.space_group_name_H-M   'P 1'
#
loop_
_entity.id
_entity.type
_entity.pdbx_description
1 polymer ?
#
loop_
_entity_poly.entity_id
_entity_poly.type
_entity_poly.pdbx_seq_one_letter_code
_entity_poly.pdbx_strand_id
1 'polypeptide(L)'
;MFGSPILDIALGLMFIFLIYSLLATTLMELLASIFGLRARLLRSTIYRMLNDDPTGKPWSLIRLKKGIISFFCFFIPPRWCWFRHDPSLAWTFYNMPGIKYLGLNNWFKRPSYINPDRFSKTICDILKESASSCDKKDEEAISEILESGEINCGEFSCSIDPETQRFLRSLWKEKPVENQTHEEQFRQQLVAWYNETMELLTGRYKRRMQYNTLALGFAIAVVFNVNTIEIASRLSTNDNAREALVQLAGSWIESNGSNPDFIKSPA
;
A
#
# COMPACT_ATOMS: atom_id res chain seq x y z
N MET A 1 27.47 28.66 21.00
CA MET A 1 27.11 28.77 22.44
C MET A 1 27.48 27.50 23.22
N PHE A 2 28.66 26.91 23.00
CA PHE A 2 29.16 25.78 23.82
C PHE A 2 30.64 25.91 24.23
N GLY A 3 31.21 27.11 24.14
CA GLY A 3 32.63 27.36 24.45
C GLY A 3 33.62 26.70 23.48
N SER A 4 33.15 25.88 22.54
CA SER A 4 33.95 25.23 21.49
C SER A 4 33.31 25.45 20.12
N PRO A 5 33.99 26.16 19.20
CA PRO A 5 33.52 26.37 17.82
C PRO A 5 33.23 25.06 17.08
N ILE A 6 33.97 24.00 17.39
CA ILE A 6 33.82 22.68 16.76
C ILE A 6 32.46 22.06 17.12
N LEU A 7 32.02 22.20 18.37
CA LEU A 7 30.72 21.67 18.81
C LEU A 7 29.56 22.43 18.16
N ASP A 8 29.68 23.75 18.06
CA ASP A 8 28.69 24.59 17.37
C ASP A 8 28.55 24.21 15.89
N ILE A 9 29.66 23.93 15.20
CA ILE A 9 29.66 23.45 13.80
C ILE A 9 29.01 22.07 13.69
N ALA A 10 29.37 21.14 14.59
CA ALA A 10 28.82 19.78 14.58
C ALA A 10 27.30 19.78 14.79
N LEU A 11 26.81 20.58 15.73
CA LEU A 11 25.37 20.74 15.99
C LEU A 11 24.65 21.38 14.80
N GLY A 12 25.23 22.42 14.19
CA GLY A 12 24.70 23.04 12.97
C GLY A 12 24.57 22.03 11.82
N LEU A 13 25.60 21.22 11.59
CA LEU A 13 25.58 20.16 10.57
C LEU A 13 24.49 19.12 10.86
N MET A 14 24.42 18.62 12.09
CA MET A 14 23.39 17.65 12.49
C MET A 14 21.98 18.19 12.24
N PHE A 15 21.73 19.44 12.62
CA PHE A 15 20.44 20.10 12.44
C PHE A 15 20.07 20.29 10.97
N ILE A 16 21.03 20.71 10.13
CA ILE A 16 20.83 20.83 8.69
C ILE A 16 20.42 19.48 8.08
N PHE A 17 21.16 18.41 8.36
CA PHE A 17 20.84 17.09 7.82
C PHE A 17 19.53 16.51 8.35
N LEU A 18 19.14 16.85 9.58
CA LEU A 18 17.84 16.51 10.13
C LEU A 18 16.71 17.16 9.30
N ILE A 19 16.80 18.48 9.04
CA ILE A 19 15.82 19.20 8.23
C ILE A 19 15.77 18.62 6.81
N TYR A 20 16.91 18.32 6.19
CA TYR A 20 16.95 17.69 4.87
C TYR A 20 16.28 16.31 4.85
N SER A 21 16.49 15.49 5.90
CA SER A 21 15.87 14.17 6.00
C SER A 21 14.35 14.25 6.18
N LEU A 22 13.89 15.21 6.98
CA LEU A 22 12.47 15.49 7.16
C LEU A 22 11.84 15.99 5.85
N LEU A 23 12.50 16.91 5.15
CA LEU A 23 12.07 17.41 3.85
C LEU A 23 11.96 16.28 2.83
N ALA A 24 12.96 15.41 2.73
CA ALA A 24 12.94 14.27 1.82
C ALA A 24 11.77 13.32 2.12
N THR A 25 11.50 13.05 3.40
CA THR A 25 10.40 12.18 3.83
C THR A 25 9.04 12.78 3.53
N THR A 26 8.83 14.06 3.88
CA THR A 26 7.56 14.78 3.63
C THR A 26 7.27 14.94 2.14
N LEU A 27 8.29 15.24 1.33
CA LEU A 27 8.14 15.28 -0.14
C LEU A 27 7.77 13.91 -0.69
N MET A 28 8.41 12.83 -0.22
CA MET A 28 8.08 11.49 -0.68
C MET A 28 6.66 11.08 -0.31
N GLU A 29 6.20 11.43 0.90
CA GLU A 29 4.83 11.18 1.35
C GLU A 29 3.81 11.97 0.53
N LEU A 30 4.08 13.26 0.25
CA LEU A 30 3.24 14.10 -0.59
C LEU A 30 3.10 13.51 -2.01
N LEU A 31 4.23 13.11 -2.61
CA LEU A 31 4.21 12.45 -3.91
C LEU A 31 3.38 11.16 -3.85
N ALA A 32 3.55 10.34 -2.80
CA ALA A 32 2.80 9.11 -2.67
C ALA A 32 1.29 9.30 -2.51
N SER A 33 0.89 10.37 -1.82
CA SER A 33 -0.50 10.79 -1.69
C SER A 33 -1.09 11.22 -3.03
N ILE A 34 -0.42 12.13 -3.75
CA ILE A 34 -0.88 12.64 -5.06
C ILE A 34 -1.05 11.51 -6.08
N PHE A 35 -0.11 10.56 -6.12
CA PHE A 35 -0.21 9.41 -7.02
C PHE A 35 -1.16 8.30 -6.52
N GLY A 36 -1.65 8.37 -5.28
CA GLY A 36 -2.51 7.35 -4.70
C GLY A 36 -1.83 5.97 -4.63
N LEU A 37 -0.53 5.94 -4.31
CA LEU A 37 0.30 4.74 -4.41
C LEU A 37 -0.25 3.58 -3.56
N ARG A 38 -0.78 3.88 -2.38
CA ARG A 38 -1.42 2.90 -1.49
C ARG A 38 -2.68 2.27 -2.12
N ALA A 39 -3.54 3.08 -2.73
CA ALA A 39 -4.76 2.59 -3.39
C ALA A 39 -4.45 1.70 -4.60
N ARG A 40 -3.43 2.06 -5.39
CA ARG A 40 -2.96 1.23 -6.52
C ARG A 40 -2.42 -0.11 -6.04
N LEU A 41 -1.64 -0.09 -4.96
CA LEU A 41 -1.06 -1.29 -4.40
C LEU A 41 -2.14 -2.23 -3.85
N LEU A 42 -3.08 -1.70 -3.05
CA LEU A 42 -4.22 -2.46 -2.56
C LEU A 42 -5.00 -3.12 -3.70
N ARG A 43 -5.29 -2.33 -4.75
CA ARG A 43 -5.99 -2.83 -5.94
C ARG A 43 -5.23 -3.96 -6.62
N SER A 44 -3.94 -3.78 -6.85
CA SER A 44 -3.11 -4.82 -7.47
C SER A 44 -3.06 -6.08 -6.62
N THR A 45 -3.12 -5.96 -5.30
CA THR A 45 -3.08 -7.11 -4.39
C THR A 45 -4.38 -7.86 -4.39
N ILE A 46 -5.52 -7.18 -4.24
CA ILE A 46 -6.84 -7.84 -4.30
C ILE A 46 -7.03 -8.51 -5.66
N TYR A 47 -6.55 -7.90 -6.74
CA TYR A 47 -6.59 -8.51 -8.07
C TYR A 47 -5.76 -9.80 -8.14
N ARG A 48 -4.63 -9.87 -7.43
CA ARG A 48 -3.80 -11.08 -7.34
C ARG A 48 -4.29 -12.11 -6.33
N MET A 49 -5.11 -11.69 -5.37
CA MET A 49 -5.75 -12.59 -4.42
C MET A 49 -6.91 -13.35 -5.06
N LEU A 50 -7.69 -12.65 -5.89
CA LEU A 50 -8.95 -13.16 -6.44
C LEU A 50 -8.85 -13.67 -7.88
N ASN A 51 -7.69 -13.51 -8.52
CA ASN A 51 -7.42 -14.05 -9.85
C ASN A 51 -6.08 -14.76 -9.85
N ASP A 52 -5.95 -15.75 -10.72
CA ASP A 52 -4.70 -16.49 -10.90
C ASP A 52 -3.67 -15.59 -11.63
N ASP A 53 -2.41 -15.63 -11.21
CA ASP A 53 -1.35 -14.93 -11.92
C ASP A 53 -1.11 -15.69 -13.24
N PRO A 54 -1.09 -15.02 -14.42
CA PRO A 54 -0.74 -15.68 -15.68
C PRO A 54 0.75 -16.06 -15.70
N THR A 55 1.12 -17.08 -14.92
CA THR A 55 2.48 -17.61 -14.72
C THR A 55 2.93 -18.49 -15.88
N GLY A 56 2.68 -18.05 -17.12
CA GLY A 56 3.00 -18.78 -18.33
C GLY A 56 4.02 -18.12 -19.26
N LYS A 57 4.50 -16.89 -18.98
CA LYS A 57 5.48 -16.23 -19.88
C LYS A 57 6.90 -16.28 -19.31
N PRO A 58 7.84 -16.99 -19.97
CA PRO A 58 9.21 -17.15 -19.48
C PRO A 58 9.94 -15.82 -19.37
N TRP A 59 10.94 -15.82 -18.48
CA TRP A 59 11.86 -14.73 -18.18
C TRP A 59 12.40 -14.05 -19.45
N SER A 60 11.94 -12.83 -19.73
CA SER A 60 12.44 -11.99 -20.82
C SER A 60 13.25 -10.83 -20.23
N LEU A 61 14.31 -10.38 -20.93
CA LEU A 61 15.11 -9.18 -20.63
C LEU A 61 14.26 -7.91 -20.40
N ILE A 62 13.00 -7.91 -20.84
CA ILE A 62 11.98 -6.91 -20.54
C ILE A 62 11.73 -6.80 -19.02
N ARG A 63 11.93 -7.86 -18.22
CA ARG A 63 11.72 -7.89 -16.76
C ARG A 63 12.86 -7.23 -15.95
N LEU A 64 14.11 -7.31 -16.43
CA LEU A 64 15.24 -6.56 -15.86
C LEU A 64 15.08 -5.05 -16.11
N LYS A 65 14.66 -4.69 -17.33
CA LYS A 65 14.23 -3.31 -17.63
C LYS A 65 13.04 -2.90 -16.77
N LYS A 66 12.07 -3.78 -16.45
CA LYS A 66 10.99 -3.51 -15.48
C LYS A 66 11.46 -3.29 -14.03
N GLY A 67 12.67 -3.68 -13.62
CA GLY A 67 13.17 -3.37 -12.27
C GLY A 67 13.35 -1.86 -12.07
N ILE A 68 14.13 -1.24 -12.96
CA ILE A 68 14.42 0.21 -12.99
C ILE A 68 13.23 0.97 -13.57
N ILE A 69 12.56 0.46 -14.61
CA ILE A 69 11.37 1.09 -15.19
C ILE A 69 10.18 1.01 -14.23
N SER A 70 9.98 -0.05 -13.43
CA SER A 70 8.89 -0.05 -12.42
C SER A 70 9.16 0.91 -11.27
N PHE A 71 10.44 1.22 -10.99
CA PHE A 71 10.81 2.22 -10.01
C PHE A 71 10.25 3.59 -10.41
N PHE A 72 10.44 3.99 -11.67
CA PHE A 72 9.92 5.25 -12.22
C PHE A 72 8.44 5.17 -12.66
N CYS A 73 7.99 4.09 -13.29
CA CYS A 73 6.60 3.88 -13.73
C CYS A 73 5.59 3.81 -12.58
N PHE A 74 6.03 3.59 -11.34
CA PHE A 74 5.16 3.70 -10.17
C PHE A 74 4.60 5.13 -9.98
N PHE A 75 5.39 6.15 -10.38
CA PHE A 75 5.00 7.56 -10.38
C PHE A 75 4.38 8.02 -11.72
N ILE A 76 4.51 7.24 -12.79
CA ILE A 76 3.90 7.58 -14.10
C ILE A 76 2.39 7.28 -14.07
N PRO A 77 1.51 8.17 -14.56
CA PRO A 77 0.07 7.96 -14.56
C PRO A 77 -0.36 6.75 -15.41
N PRO A 78 -1.42 6.02 -14.99
CA PRO A 78 -1.81 4.72 -15.54
C PRO A 78 -2.25 4.71 -17.01
N ARG A 79 -2.39 5.87 -17.68
CA ARG A 79 -2.70 5.88 -19.14
C ARG A 79 -1.65 5.14 -19.97
N TRP A 80 -0.44 4.91 -19.45
CA TRP A 80 0.68 4.27 -20.14
C TRP A 80 1.00 2.84 -19.65
N CYS A 81 0.28 2.31 -18.65
CA CYS A 81 0.45 0.94 -18.16
C CYS A 81 -0.85 0.15 -18.32
N TRP A 82 -0.88 -0.62 -19.41
CA TRP A 82 -1.77 -1.72 -19.76
C TRP A 82 -2.53 -2.36 -18.58
N PHE A 83 -3.83 -2.08 -18.49
CA PHE A 83 -4.81 -2.93 -17.83
C PHE A 83 -6.07 -2.94 -18.70
N ARG A 84 -6.08 -3.83 -19.70
CA ARG A 84 -7.33 -4.30 -20.30
C ARG A 84 -7.94 -5.24 -19.25
N HIS A 85 -9.12 -4.90 -18.74
CA HIS A 85 -9.76 -5.72 -17.71
C HIS A 85 -10.54 -6.83 -18.40
N ASP A 86 -10.11 -8.07 -18.20
CA ASP A 86 -10.94 -9.23 -18.48
C ASP A 86 -11.97 -9.40 -17.33
N PRO A 87 -13.21 -9.79 -17.64
CA PRO A 87 -14.25 -10.04 -16.64
C PRO A 87 -13.75 -11.15 -15.71
N SER A 88 -13.55 -10.82 -14.44
CA SER A 88 -12.91 -11.69 -13.44
C SER A 88 -13.53 -11.45 -12.07
N LEU A 89 -13.37 -12.41 -11.15
CA LEU A 89 -13.90 -12.32 -9.78
C LEU A 89 -13.45 -11.02 -9.10
N ALA A 90 -12.17 -10.66 -9.23
CA ALA A 90 -11.65 -9.40 -8.69
C ALA A 90 -12.36 -8.16 -9.27
N TRP A 91 -12.71 -8.19 -10.54
CA TRP A 91 -13.40 -7.08 -11.20
C TRP A 91 -14.84 -6.98 -10.72
N THR A 92 -15.55 -8.11 -10.60
CA THR A 92 -16.91 -8.19 -10.03
C THR A 92 -16.92 -7.66 -8.60
N PHE A 93 -15.95 -8.08 -7.77
CA PHE A 93 -15.75 -7.57 -6.42
C PHE A 93 -15.67 -6.04 -6.34
N TYR A 94 -14.92 -5.42 -7.26
CA TYR A 94 -14.77 -3.97 -7.31
C TYR A 94 -15.99 -3.21 -7.85
N ASN A 95 -16.93 -3.90 -8.49
CA ASN A 95 -18.16 -3.31 -9.01
C ASN A 95 -19.35 -3.50 -8.07
N MET A 96 -19.22 -4.36 -7.06
CA MET A 96 -20.21 -4.52 -6.02
C MET A 96 -20.49 -3.18 -5.32
N PRO A 97 -21.75 -2.80 -5.05
CA PRO A 97 -22.09 -1.50 -4.45
C PRO A 97 -21.37 -1.26 -3.12
N GLY A 98 -21.15 -2.31 -2.31
CA GLY A 98 -20.40 -2.20 -1.05
C GLY A 98 -18.95 -1.70 -1.19
N ILE A 99 -18.32 -1.90 -2.36
CA ILE A 99 -16.93 -1.51 -2.64
C ILE A 99 -16.83 -0.37 -3.66
N LYS A 100 -17.70 -0.36 -4.67
CA LYS A 100 -17.69 0.60 -5.78
C LYS A 100 -17.72 2.06 -5.31
N TYR A 101 -18.47 2.34 -4.25
CA TYR A 101 -18.65 3.69 -3.71
C TYR A 101 -17.70 4.06 -2.57
N LEU A 102 -16.69 3.22 -2.27
CA LEU A 102 -15.65 3.55 -1.28
C LEU A 102 -14.61 4.56 -1.78
N GLY A 103 -14.55 4.81 -3.10
CA GLY A 103 -13.65 5.81 -3.67
C GLY A 103 -14.10 7.23 -3.34
N LEU A 104 -13.15 8.10 -2.98
CA LEU A 104 -13.42 9.48 -2.57
C LEU A 104 -13.91 10.37 -3.73
N ASN A 105 -13.36 10.17 -4.94
CA ASN A 105 -13.70 10.97 -6.11
C ASN A 105 -13.29 10.29 -7.44
N ASN A 106 -13.50 10.98 -8.55
CA ASN A 106 -13.22 10.46 -9.90
C ASN A 106 -11.71 10.20 -10.17
N TRP A 107 -10.82 10.79 -9.37
CA TRP A 107 -9.36 10.60 -9.44
C TRP A 107 -8.90 9.43 -8.54
N PHE A 108 -9.54 9.26 -7.39
CA PHE A 108 -9.34 8.19 -6.42
C PHE A 108 -10.53 7.23 -6.42
N LYS A 109 -10.88 6.72 -7.61
CA LYS A 109 -12.04 5.80 -7.79
C LYS A 109 -11.97 4.53 -6.97
N ARG A 110 -10.78 4.14 -6.53
CA ARG A 110 -10.54 2.93 -5.74
C ARG A 110 -10.00 3.32 -4.36
N PRO A 111 -10.49 2.70 -3.29
CA PRO A 111 -10.11 3.07 -1.93
C PRO A 111 -8.64 2.74 -1.63
N SER A 112 -8.06 3.47 -0.68
CA SER A 112 -6.71 3.22 -0.14
C SER A 112 -6.68 2.12 0.94
N TYR A 113 -7.85 1.76 1.48
CA TYR A 113 -8.04 0.71 2.47
C TYR A 113 -9.45 0.12 2.33
N ILE A 114 -9.58 -1.19 2.54
CA ILE A 114 -10.86 -1.90 2.60
C ILE A 114 -10.89 -2.62 3.95
N ASN A 115 -11.99 -2.51 4.68
CA ASN A 115 -12.15 -3.23 5.94
C ASN A 115 -12.28 -4.76 5.66
N PRO A 116 -11.62 -5.63 6.45
CA PRO A 116 -11.66 -7.09 6.25
C PRO A 116 -13.07 -7.68 6.28
N ASP A 117 -13.94 -7.22 7.18
CA ASP A 117 -15.34 -7.66 7.27
C ASP A 117 -16.12 -7.32 6.01
N ARG A 118 -15.83 -6.15 5.43
CA ARG A 118 -16.44 -5.72 4.18
C ARG A 118 -15.95 -6.58 3.02
N PHE A 119 -14.66 -6.92 3.00
CA PHE A 119 -14.10 -7.82 2.00
C PHE A 119 -14.79 -9.19 2.05
N SER A 120 -14.81 -9.85 3.21
CA SER A 120 -15.43 -11.19 3.35
C SER A 120 -16.92 -11.17 3.04
N LYS A 121 -17.65 -10.16 3.53
CA LYS A 121 -19.06 -9.95 3.21
C LYS A 121 -19.29 -9.81 1.71
N THR A 122 -18.50 -8.96 1.04
CA THR A 122 -18.65 -8.72 -0.41
C THR A 122 -18.44 -10.02 -1.20
N ILE A 123 -17.47 -10.85 -0.81
CA ILE A 123 -17.26 -12.16 -1.46
C ILE A 123 -18.46 -13.09 -1.23
N CYS A 124 -18.98 -13.15 0.00
CA CYS A 124 -20.18 -13.95 0.29
C CYS A 124 -21.40 -13.44 -0.49
N ASP A 125 -21.59 -12.13 -0.55
CA ASP A 125 -22.68 -11.49 -1.30
C ASP A 125 -22.59 -11.85 -2.80
N ILE A 126 -21.39 -11.85 -3.41
CA ILE A 126 -21.18 -12.28 -4.81
C ILE A 126 -21.58 -13.74 -4.99
N LEU A 127 -21.16 -14.64 -4.10
CA LEU A 127 -21.47 -16.06 -4.20
C LEU A 127 -22.96 -16.34 -4.03
N LYS A 128 -23.62 -15.67 -3.08
CA LYS A 128 -25.07 -15.78 -2.83
C LYS A 128 -25.89 -15.19 -3.98
N GLU A 129 -25.53 -13.99 -4.44
CA GLU A 129 -26.20 -13.33 -5.57
C GLU A 129 -26.04 -14.14 -6.86
N SER A 130 -24.92 -14.84 -7.04
CA SER A 130 -24.73 -15.74 -8.18
C SER A 130 -25.63 -16.98 -8.17
N ALA A 131 -26.13 -17.38 -7.00
CA ALA A 131 -26.99 -18.55 -6.83
C ALA A 131 -28.50 -18.20 -6.87
N SER A 132 -28.85 -16.94 -7.15
CA SER A 132 -30.18 -16.34 -6.93
C SER A 132 -31.33 -16.87 -7.82
N SER A 133 -31.16 -18.02 -8.47
CA SER A 133 -32.23 -18.75 -9.14
C SER A 133 -33.01 -19.72 -8.23
N CYS A 134 -32.62 -19.91 -6.96
CA CYS A 134 -33.21 -20.99 -6.14
C CYS A 134 -33.54 -20.58 -4.70
N ASP A 135 -34.69 -21.06 -4.22
CA ASP A 135 -35.24 -21.05 -2.84
C ASP A 135 -34.37 -21.84 -1.83
N LYS A 136 -33.06 -21.91 -2.07
CA LYS A 136 -32.08 -22.73 -1.35
C LYS A 136 -31.55 -21.98 -0.13
N LYS A 137 -31.15 -22.73 0.90
CA LYS A 137 -30.40 -22.16 2.04
C LYS A 137 -29.07 -21.59 1.55
N ASP A 138 -28.65 -20.47 2.13
CA ASP A 138 -27.42 -19.75 1.79
C ASP A 138 -26.17 -20.65 1.69
N GLU A 139 -26.07 -21.68 2.54
CA GLU A 139 -24.94 -22.61 2.55
C GLU A 139 -24.90 -23.51 1.29
N GLU A 140 -26.05 -23.97 0.83
CA GLU A 140 -26.17 -24.82 -0.37
C GLU A 140 -25.81 -24.01 -1.62
N ALA A 141 -26.31 -22.77 -1.70
CA ALA A 141 -26.00 -21.81 -2.74
C ALA A 141 -24.49 -21.55 -2.89
N ILE A 142 -23.79 -21.29 -1.78
CA ILE A 142 -22.35 -21.05 -1.80
C ILE A 142 -21.60 -22.30 -2.27
N SER A 143 -21.99 -23.48 -1.78
CA SER A 143 -21.33 -24.74 -2.17
C SER A 143 -21.46 -25.01 -3.68
N GLU A 144 -22.64 -24.78 -4.25
CA GLU A 144 -22.92 -24.99 -5.68
C GLU A 144 -22.08 -24.06 -6.56
N ILE A 145 -22.00 -22.77 -6.23
CA ILE A 145 -21.20 -21.81 -7.00
C ILE A 145 -19.70 -22.09 -6.88
N LEU A 146 -19.24 -22.51 -5.70
CA LEU A 146 -17.85 -22.92 -5.55
C LEU A 146 -17.54 -24.17 -6.37
N GLU A 147 -18.48 -25.09 -6.55
CA GLU A 147 -18.36 -26.28 -7.39
C GLU A 147 -18.46 -25.99 -8.90
N SER A 148 -19.36 -25.10 -9.33
CA SER A 148 -19.48 -24.72 -10.73
C SER A 148 -18.32 -23.82 -11.17
N GLY A 149 -17.93 -22.86 -10.33
CA GLY A 149 -16.96 -21.81 -10.66
C GLY A 149 -17.49 -20.75 -11.60
N GLU A 150 -18.80 -20.74 -11.87
CA GLU A 150 -19.45 -19.74 -12.70
C GLU A 150 -20.17 -18.73 -11.83
N ILE A 151 -19.78 -17.46 -11.97
CA ILE A 151 -20.40 -16.33 -11.27
C ILE A 151 -21.30 -15.59 -12.23
N ASN A 152 -22.57 -15.43 -11.85
CA ASN A 152 -23.57 -14.67 -12.59
C ASN A 152 -24.26 -13.67 -11.65
N CYS A 153 -23.74 -12.45 -11.55
CA CYS A 153 -24.29 -11.39 -10.71
C CYS A 153 -24.88 -10.27 -11.58
N GLY A 154 -26.19 -10.32 -11.85
CA GLY A 154 -26.87 -9.31 -12.65
C GLY A 154 -26.29 -9.17 -14.06
N GLU A 155 -25.67 -8.03 -14.34
CA GLU A 155 -25.03 -7.73 -15.65
C GLU A 155 -23.62 -8.32 -15.80
N PHE A 156 -23.07 -8.93 -14.75
CA PHE A 156 -21.68 -9.40 -14.72
C PHE A 156 -21.63 -10.92 -14.68
N SER A 157 -21.02 -11.52 -15.71
CA SER A 157 -20.69 -12.94 -15.73
C SER A 157 -19.17 -13.12 -15.79
N CYS A 158 -18.64 -14.03 -14.97
CA CYS A 158 -17.24 -14.43 -15.01
C CYS A 158 -17.06 -15.85 -14.49
N SER A 159 -15.99 -16.51 -14.91
CA SER A 159 -15.55 -17.77 -14.32
C SER A 159 -14.47 -17.48 -13.27
N ILE A 160 -14.52 -18.18 -12.14
CA ILE A 160 -13.47 -18.15 -11.11
C ILE A 160 -12.26 -18.89 -11.65
N ASP A 161 -11.08 -18.29 -11.56
CA ASP A 161 -9.86 -18.94 -12.02
C ASP A 161 -9.59 -20.26 -11.23
N PRO A 162 -9.04 -21.31 -11.86
CA PRO A 162 -9.01 -22.66 -11.27
C PRO A 162 -8.25 -22.78 -9.94
N GLU A 163 -7.12 -22.09 -9.77
CA GLU A 163 -6.35 -22.15 -8.52
C GLU A 163 -7.07 -21.39 -7.40
N THR A 164 -7.57 -20.19 -7.71
CA THR A 164 -8.40 -19.39 -6.81
C THR A 164 -9.64 -20.15 -6.37
N GLN A 165 -10.33 -20.84 -7.30
CA GLN A 165 -11.50 -21.65 -7.01
C GLN A 165 -11.17 -22.80 -6.05
N ARG A 166 -10.06 -23.52 -6.29
CA ARG A 166 -9.59 -24.58 -5.39
C ARG A 166 -9.30 -24.05 -3.99
N PHE A 167 -8.69 -22.88 -3.90
CA PHE A 167 -8.40 -22.24 -2.62
C PHE A 167 -9.68 -21.86 -1.88
N LEU A 168 -10.64 -21.19 -2.53
CA LEU A 168 -11.93 -20.84 -1.92
C LEU A 168 -12.71 -22.08 -1.47
N ARG A 169 -12.70 -23.16 -2.28
CA ARG A 169 -13.27 -24.46 -1.87
C ARG A 169 -12.59 -25.03 -0.64
N SER A 170 -11.27 -24.85 -0.50
CA SER A 170 -10.55 -25.35 0.66
C SER A 170 -10.95 -24.62 1.93
N LEU A 171 -11.11 -23.29 1.87
CA LEU A 171 -11.60 -22.48 2.99
C LEU A 171 -13.05 -22.85 3.35
N TRP A 172 -13.90 -23.14 2.36
CA TRP A 172 -15.27 -23.58 2.59
C TRP A 172 -15.33 -24.98 3.22
N LYS A 173 -14.38 -25.87 2.97
CA LYS A 173 -14.38 -27.23 3.55
C LYS A 173 -13.92 -27.28 5.01
N GLU A 174 -13.40 -26.19 5.55
CA GLU A 174 -12.95 -26.09 6.93
C GLU A 174 -14.14 -26.32 7.88
N LYS A 175 -13.96 -27.16 8.91
CA LYS A 175 -15.06 -27.45 9.85
C LYS A 175 -15.42 -26.20 10.66
N PRO A 176 -16.71 -25.95 10.91
CA PRO A 176 -17.13 -24.85 11.76
C PRO A 176 -16.69 -25.08 13.21
N VAL A 177 -16.29 -24.00 13.88
CA VAL A 177 -16.04 -23.99 15.32
C VAL A 177 -17.38 -24.17 16.07
N GLU A 178 -17.34 -24.75 17.27
CA GLU A 178 -18.53 -24.98 18.10
C GLU A 178 -19.36 -23.70 18.27
N ASN A 179 -20.68 -23.79 18.02
CA ASN A 179 -21.65 -22.69 18.04
C ASN A 179 -21.57 -21.63 16.91
N GLN A 180 -20.85 -21.90 15.81
CA GLN A 180 -20.82 -21.01 14.64
C GLN A 180 -21.44 -21.66 13.41
N THR A 181 -22.11 -20.86 12.59
CA THR A 181 -22.61 -21.31 11.28
C THR A 181 -21.45 -21.55 10.32
N HIS A 182 -21.67 -22.37 9.28
CA HIS A 182 -20.64 -22.66 8.28
C HIS A 182 -20.23 -21.38 7.52
N GLU A 183 -21.20 -20.51 7.25
CA GLU A 183 -20.96 -19.19 6.66
C GLU A 183 -20.08 -18.31 7.54
N GLU A 184 -20.33 -18.23 8.85
CA GLU A 184 -19.53 -17.42 9.76
C GLU A 184 -18.08 -17.91 9.83
N GLN A 185 -17.87 -19.23 9.88
CA GLN A 185 -16.54 -19.82 9.82
C GLN A 185 -15.84 -19.44 8.51
N PHE A 186 -16.52 -19.60 7.38
CA PHE A 186 -15.96 -19.24 6.07
C PHE A 186 -15.60 -17.75 6.00
N ARG A 187 -16.45 -16.86 6.53
CA ARG A 187 -16.18 -15.43 6.61
C ARG A 187 -14.94 -15.12 7.46
N GLN A 188 -14.76 -15.81 8.58
CA GLN A 188 -13.55 -15.66 9.41
C GLN A 188 -12.29 -16.11 8.68
N GLN A 189 -12.35 -17.22 7.94
CA GLN A 189 -11.23 -17.68 7.11
C GLN A 189 -10.87 -16.67 6.01
N LEU A 190 -11.88 -16.08 5.35
CA LEU A 190 -11.65 -15.00 4.38
C LEU A 190 -11.03 -13.75 5.02
N VAL A 191 -11.45 -13.40 6.25
CA VAL A 191 -10.87 -12.29 7.02
C VAL A 191 -9.41 -12.58 7.39
N ALA A 192 -9.10 -13.79 7.85
CA ALA A 192 -7.75 -14.22 8.16
C ALA A 192 -6.85 -14.13 6.92
N TRP A 193 -7.29 -14.72 5.80
CA TRP A 193 -6.58 -14.65 4.52
C TRP A 193 -6.33 -13.21 4.04
N TYR A 194 -7.33 -12.34 4.19
CA TYR A 194 -7.19 -10.92 3.88
C TYR A 194 -6.13 -10.24 4.75
N ASN A 195 -6.18 -10.45 6.06
CA ASN A 195 -5.25 -9.82 7.01
C ASN A 195 -3.81 -10.26 6.75
N GLU A 196 -3.56 -11.56 6.58
CA GLU A 196 -2.23 -12.08 6.22
C GLU A 196 -1.72 -11.45 4.93
N THR A 197 -2.58 -11.35 3.92
CA THR A 197 -2.20 -10.75 2.64
C THR A 197 -1.91 -9.25 2.78
N MET A 198 -2.67 -8.52 3.61
CA MET A 198 -2.43 -7.11 3.90
C MET A 198 -1.16 -6.87 4.73
N GLU A 199 -0.80 -7.79 5.63
CA GLU A 199 0.45 -7.73 6.38
C GLU A 199 1.66 -7.89 5.43
N LEU A 200 1.62 -8.91 4.57
CA LEU A 200 2.61 -9.12 3.52
C LEU A 200 2.69 -7.91 2.58
N LEU A 201 1.55 -7.31 2.25
CA LEU A 201 1.47 -6.12 1.41
C LEU A 201 2.12 -4.91 2.06
N THR A 202 1.84 -4.68 3.33
CA THR A 202 2.40 -3.59 4.13
C THR A 202 3.91 -3.70 4.18
N GLY A 203 4.45 -4.91 4.38
CA GLY A 203 5.88 -5.17 4.32
C GLY A 203 6.50 -4.82 2.95
N ARG A 204 5.86 -5.22 1.85
CA ARG A 204 6.31 -4.87 0.48
C ARG A 204 6.24 -3.36 0.23
N TYR A 205 5.20 -2.69 0.72
CA TYR A 205 5.03 -1.24 0.60
C TYR A 205 6.16 -0.51 1.34
N LYS A 206 6.40 -0.84 2.61
CA LYS A 206 7.44 -0.22 3.45
C LYS A 206 8.82 -0.31 2.80
N ARG A 207 9.22 -1.50 2.33
CA ARG A 207 10.50 -1.68 1.64
C ARG A 207 10.60 -0.85 0.36
N ARG A 208 9.52 -0.81 -0.44
CA ARG A 208 9.50 -0.01 -1.67
C ARG A 208 9.59 1.50 -1.38
N MET A 209 8.86 1.97 -0.38
CA MET A 209 8.88 3.36 0.03
C MET A 209 10.24 3.79 0.55
N GLN A 210 10.94 2.94 1.31
CA GLN A 210 12.31 3.20 1.74
C GLN A 210 13.27 3.45 0.56
N TYR A 211 13.23 2.60 -0.46
CA TYR A 211 14.06 2.79 -1.65
C TYR A 211 13.67 4.06 -2.44
N ASN A 212 12.38 4.37 -2.52
CA ASN A 212 11.91 5.59 -3.19
C ASN A 212 12.37 6.85 -2.44
N THR A 213 12.28 6.88 -1.10
CA THR A 213 12.78 7.98 -0.28
C THR A 213 14.29 8.14 -0.45
N LEU A 214 15.05 7.04 -0.45
CA LEU A 214 16.49 7.08 -0.66
C LEU A 214 16.85 7.67 -2.03
N ALA A 215 16.19 7.22 -3.10
CA ALA A 215 16.44 7.73 -4.44
C ALA A 215 16.03 9.20 -4.58
N LEU A 216 14.94 9.62 -3.94
CA LEU A 216 14.52 11.02 -3.91
C LEU A 216 15.55 11.89 -3.18
N GLY A 217 16.00 11.47 -2.00
CA GLY A 217 17.04 12.16 -1.24
C GLY A 217 18.35 12.27 -2.03
N PHE A 218 18.75 11.20 -2.70
CA PHE A 218 19.91 11.20 -3.59
C PHE A 218 19.74 12.17 -4.77
N ALA A 219 18.57 12.16 -5.42
CA ALA A 219 18.26 13.08 -6.52
C ALA A 219 18.31 14.54 -6.06
N ILE A 220 17.76 14.85 -4.88
CA ILE A 220 17.84 16.18 -4.26
C ILE A 220 19.31 16.57 -4.03
N ALA A 221 20.12 15.68 -3.46
CA ALA A 221 21.54 15.97 -3.21
C ALA A 221 22.31 16.30 -4.50
N VAL A 222 22.05 15.57 -5.59
CA VAL A 222 22.66 15.84 -6.91
C VAL A 222 22.17 17.16 -7.50
N VAL A 223 20.86 17.42 -7.50
CA VAL A 223 20.27 18.64 -8.08
C VAL A 223 20.74 19.90 -7.35
N PHE A 224 20.78 19.85 -6.02
CA PHE A 224 21.21 20.98 -5.19
C PHE A 224 22.73 21.04 -4.99
N ASN A 225 23.49 20.11 -5.60
CA ASN A 225 24.94 19.98 -5.44
C ASN A 225 25.36 20.07 -3.95
N VAL A 226 24.66 19.31 -3.11
CA VAL A 226 24.85 19.35 -1.65
C VAL A 226 26.18 18.70 -1.30
N ASN A 227 27.14 19.51 -0.83
CA ASN A 227 28.46 19.05 -0.42
C ASN A 227 28.69 19.32 1.08
N THR A 228 28.84 18.24 1.86
CA THR A 228 29.06 18.31 3.31
C THR A 228 30.31 19.11 3.70
N ILE A 229 31.41 18.97 2.95
CA ILE A 229 32.68 19.65 3.24
C ILE A 229 32.51 21.16 3.02
N GLU A 230 31.83 21.54 1.96
CA GLU A 230 31.52 22.94 1.65
C GLU A 230 30.62 23.55 2.72
N ILE A 231 29.58 22.84 3.17
CA ILE A 231 28.70 23.30 4.25
C ILE A 231 29.50 23.49 5.55
N ALA A 232 30.34 22.52 5.91
CA ALA A 232 31.18 22.60 7.10
C ALA A 232 32.15 23.80 7.04
N SER A 233 32.79 24.01 5.89
CA SER A 233 33.69 25.14 5.64
C SER A 233 32.98 26.49 5.76
N ARG A 234 31.74 26.59 5.24
CA ARG A 234 30.93 27.81 5.37
C ARG A 234 30.52 28.07 6.82
N LEU A 235 30.17 27.04 7.58
CA LEU A 235 29.83 27.16 9.01
C LEU A 235 31.04 27.50 9.89
N SER A 236 32.23 27.05 9.52
CA SER A 236 33.45 27.40 10.25
C SER A 236 33.90 28.83 9.99
N THR A 237 33.66 29.34 8.78
CA THR A 237 34.14 30.67 8.36
C THR A 237 33.16 31.79 8.69
N ASN A 238 31.86 31.51 8.78
CA ASN A 238 30.82 32.51 9.01
C ASN A 238 30.17 32.34 10.39
N ASP A 239 30.58 33.17 11.35
CA ASP A 239 30.09 33.15 12.73
C ASP A 239 28.59 33.46 12.84
N ASN A 240 28.09 34.44 12.06
CA ASN A 240 26.68 34.81 12.05
C ASN A 240 25.77 33.65 11.58
N ALA A 241 26.20 32.93 10.53
CA ALA A 241 25.44 31.79 10.02
C ALA A 241 25.40 30.63 11.02
N ARG A 242 26.51 30.40 11.74
CA ARG A 242 26.61 29.38 12.78
C ARG A 242 25.71 29.70 13.97
N GLU A 243 25.75 30.95 14.45
CA GLU A 243 24.91 31.39 15.58
C GLU A 243 23.42 31.28 15.26
N ALA A 244 22.99 31.72 14.08
CA ALA A 244 21.60 31.61 13.65
C ALA A 244 21.10 30.17 13.63
N LEU A 245 21.91 29.22 13.13
CA LEU A 245 21.54 27.81 13.09
C LEU A 245 21.45 27.17 14.48
N VAL A 246 22.38 27.51 15.38
CA VAL A 246 22.34 27.02 16.76
C VAL A 246 21.11 27.57 17.50
N GLN A 247 20.74 28.83 17.26
CA GLN A 247 19.51 29.41 17.81
C GLN A 247 18.24 28.71 17.27
N LEU A 248 18.19 28.41 15.97
CA LEU A 248 17.08 27.65 15.38
C LEU A 248 16.99 26.23 15.94
N ALA A 249 18.14 25.57 16.16
CA ALA A 249 18.17 24.26 16.80
C ALA A 249 17.70 24.32 18.26
N GLY A 250 18.11 25.36 19.01
CA GLY A 250 17.68 25.59 20.39
C GLY A 250 16.17 25.80 20.51
N SER A 251 15.59 26.66 19.66
CA SER A 251 14.14 26.90 19.67
C SER A 251 13.32 25.68 19.26
N TRP A 252 13.83 24.86 18.34
CA TRP A 252 13.20 23.59 17.97
C TRP A 252 13.17 22.58 19.13
N ILE A 253 14.23 22.53 19.96
CA ILE A 253 14.26 21.68 21.15
C ILE A 253 13.28 22.19 22.21
N GLU A 254 13.16 23.51 22.41
CA GLU A 254 12.20 24.06 23.37
C GLU A 254 10.75 23.78 22.97
N SER A 255 10.43 23.88 21.67
CA SER A 255 9.08 23.59 21.15
C SER A 255 8.72 22.11 21.17
N ASN A 256 9.69 21.21 20.97
CA ASN A 256 9.43 19.77 20.79
C ASN A 256 9.87 18.90 21.98
N GLY A 257 10.81 19.34 22.81
CA GLY A 257 11.36 18.61 23.95
C GLY A 257 10.41 18.47 25.14
N SER A 258 9.30 19.21 25.15
CA SER A 258 8.23 19.13 26.14
C SER A 258 7.09 18.18 25.74
N ASN A 259 7.18 17.52 24.57
CA ASN A 259 6.18 16.57 24.10
C ASN A 259 6.62 15.10 24.36
N PRO A 260 6.01 14.37 25.32
CA PRO A 260 6.40 13.00 25.67
C PRO A 260 6.12 11.94 24.57
N ASP A 261 5.44 12.30 23.48
CA ASP A 261 5.07 11.36 22.42
C ASP A 261 6.20 11.02 21.42
N PHE A 262 7.34 11.70 21.45
CA PHE A 262 8.49 11.41 20.56
C PHE A 262 9.11 10.01 20.78
N ILE A 263 8.83 9.35 21.90
CA ILE A 263 9.34 7.99 22.20
C ILE A 263 8.46 6.89 21.58
N LYS A 264 7.23 7.21 21.13
CA LYS A 264 6.37 6.22 20.47
C LYS A 264 6.59 6.27 18.96
N SER A 265 7.53 5.47 18.48
CA SER A 265 7.59 5.11 17.07
C SER A 265 6.25 4.49 16.64
N PRO A 266 5.63 4.91 15.53
CA PRO A 266 4.47 4.22 14.99
C PRO A 266 4.94 2.84 14.50
N ALA A 267 4.59 1.80 15.26
CA ALA A 267 4.72 0.40 14.88
C ALA A 267 3.87 0.09 13.64
#